data_AF-A0A7Y2CCH0-F1
#
_entry.id   AF-A0A7Y2CCH0-F1
#
_cell.length_a   1.000
_cell.length_b   1.000
_cell.length_c   1.000
_cell.angle_alpha   90.00
_cell.angle_beta   90.00
_cell.angle_gamma   90.00
#
_symmetry.space_group_name_H-M   'P 1'
#
loop_
_entity.id
_entity.type
_entity.pdbx_description
1 polymer ?
#
loop_
_entity_poly.entity_id
_entity_poly.type
_entity_poly.pdbx_seq_one_letter_code
_entity_poly.pdbx_strand_id
1 'polypeptide(L)'
;MSHGDYYIRLGAAVFTAALLGAVIIKPNAGRQAVERAAAVAASVETAPYAERTCAIGEPAFDGPFAALDDVLSVSPLGGVTAPGEVLPAPYMRVNTRRGETVFDRRTTDALAPARAEITALERRIDRDEDGRATAQSWTVHFRICENISFYYDRLDQISDDILKRAGGLADFTEFGGPDHIALETRVRVETGDVIGTANGFDVGLHDHASTPANLERPERYSSNPYVRAEVFDAKPSLVKAITLDTSRARCPIDYLPKDDQAAWVSKLGDSWGIRRAKGENACRTAIADTHGAAQGVWFSDSAHNAATSKVSAVALAADAVDPQRLIFALHGRLPSLSPELVALAPFMDHERAAAAKDFLSFKHGDGRINAPFEEVRDGEVYCYERLRANFVGPSINGVILLQRQSGEAGPALLKIEARGDAQSCIDLEEPWAFTGNETTFYR
;
A
#
# COMPACT_ATOMS: atom_id res chain seq x y z
N MET A 1 -27.30 45.44 2.40
CA MET A 1 -26.41 45.11 1.27
C MET A 1 -25.01 45.52 1.68
N SER A 2 -24.06 44.59 1.68
CA SER A 2 -22.67 44.92 2.04
C SER A 2 -22.06 45.77 0.93
N HIS A 3 -21.12 46.66 1.27
CA HIS A 3 -20.40 47.46 0.27
C HIS A 3 -19.69 46.59 -0.79
N GLY A 4 -19.39 45.32 -0.50
CA GLY A 4 -18.78 44.38 -1.45
C GLY A 4 -19.69 44.00 -2.62
N ASP A 5 -21.00 43.82 -2.38
CA ASP A 5 -21.94 43.40 -3.43
C ASP A 5 -22.12 44.47 -4.53
N TYR A 6 -21.94 45.74 -4.16
CA TYR A 6 -22.03 46.86 -5.10
C TYR A 6 -20.86 46.86 -6.09
N TYR A 7 -19.63 46.65 -5.61
CA TYR A 7 -18.44 46.63 -6.46
C TYR A 7 -18.39 45.39 -7.36
N ILE A 8 -18.88 44.25 -6.91
CA ILE A 8 -18.99 43.03 -7.73
C ILE A 8 -19.98 43.25 -8.88
N ARG A 9 -21.15 43.85 -8.59
CA ARG A 9 -22.16 44.14 -9.62
C ARG A 9 -21.69 45.20 -10.61
N LEU A 10 -21.00 46.24 -10.15
CA LEU A 10 -20.43 47.27 -11.02
C LEU A 10 -19.30 46.69 -11.89
N GLY A 11 -18.43 45.86 -11.31
CA GLY A 11 -17.38 45.15 -12.05
C GLY A 11 -17.94 44.24 -13.13
N ALA A 12 -19.00 43.47 -12.82
CA ALA A 12 -19.71 42.65 -13.79
C ALA A 12 -20.31 43.52 -14.92
N ALA A 13 -21.01 44.61 -14.58
CA ALA A 13 -21.63 45.49 -15.58
C ALA A 13 -20.60 46.14 -16.52
N VAL A 14 -19.45 46.59 -16.00
CA VAL A 14 -18.38 47.18 -16.80
C VAL A 14 -17.72 46.12 -17.69
N PHE A 15 -17.48 44.91 -17.18
CA PHE A 15 -16.93 43.81 -17.97
C PHE A 15 -17.87 43.39 -19.11
N THR A 16 -19.17 43.30 -18.83
CA THR A 16 -20.18 43.00 -19.85
C THR A 16 -20.29 44.11 -20.90
N ALA A 17 -20.25 45.39 -20.49
CA ALA A 17 -20.27 46.52 -21.41
C ALA A 17 -19.01 46.57 -22.30
N ALA A 18 -17.83 46.26 -21.75
CA ALA A 18 -16.58 46.17 -22.51
C ALA A 18 -16.61 45.01 -23.52
N LEU A 19 -17.15 43.86 -23.15
CA LEU A 19 -17.36 42.73 -24.07
C LEU A 19 -18.33 43.09 -25.19
N LEU A 20 -19.43 43.79 -24.88
CA LEU A 20 -20.40 44.24 -25.90
C LEU A 20 -19.78 45.26 -26.88
N GLY A 21 -18.98 46.21 -26.38
CA GLY A 21 -18.26 47.16 -27.22
C GLY A 21 -17.24 46.49 -28.16
N ALA A 22 -16.53 45.47 -27.66
CA ALA A 22 -15.58 44.69 -28.46
C ALA A 22 -16.27 43.86 -29.56
N VAL A 23 -17.48 43.35 -29.30
CA VAL A 23 -18.28 42.61 -30.29
C VAL A 23 -18.77 43.49 -31.44
N ILE A 24 -19.06 44.77 -31.19
CA ILE A 24 -19.48 45.72 -32.23
C ILE A 24 -18.31 46.09 -33.16
N ILE A 25 -17.12 46.33 -32.61
CA ILE A 25 -15.95 46.77 -33.40
C ILE A 25 -15.30 45.60 -34.17
N LYS A 26 -15.40 44.37 -33.65
CA LYS A 26 -14.92 43.16 -34.30
C LYS A 26 -16.00 42.07 -34.23
N PRO A 27 -16.95 42.03 -35.18
CA PRO A 27 -18.04 41.04 -35.17
C PRO A 27 -17.55 39.58 -35.21
N ASN A 28 -16.35 39.34 -35.74
CA ASN A 28 -15.71 38.02 -35.75
C ASN A 28 -14.89 37.71 -34.48
N ALA A 29 -14.64 38.67 -33.59
CA ALA A 29 -13.85 38.44 -32.37
C ALA A 29 -14.56 37.50 -31.40
N GLY A 30 -15.90 37.52 -31.33
CA GLY A 30 -16.67 36.56 -30.53
C GLY A 30 -16.49 35.13 -31.06
N ARG A 31 -16.61 34.93 -32.38
CA ARG A 31 -16.38 33.63 -33.02
C ARG A 31 -14.93 33.15 -32.83
N GLN A 32 -13.94 34.02 -33.03
CA GLN A 32 -12.53 33.69 -32.81
C GLN A 32 -12.22 33.41 -31.33
N ALA A 33 -12.86 34.10 -30.39
CA ALA A 33 -12.72 33.83 -28.97
C ALA A 33 -13.34 32.50 -28.58
N VAL A 34 -14.51 32.15 -29.13
CA VAL A 34 -15.14 30.83 -28.94
C VAL A 34 -14.32 29.73 -29.60
N GLU A 35 -13.81 29.93 -30.82
CA GLU A 35 -12.94 28.96 -31.51
C GLU A 35 -11.61 28.79 -30.78
N ARG A 36 -11.01 29.86 -30.24
CA ARG A 36 -9.82 29.76 -29.38
C ARG A 36 -10.13 29.12 -28.04
N ALA A 37 -11.25 29.44 -27.40
CA ALA A 37 -11.66 28.81 -26.15
C ALA A 37 -11.95 27.32 -26.36
N ALA A 38 -12.58 26.95 -27.48
CA ALA A 38 -12.81 25.56 -27.86
C ALA A 38 -11.51 24.84 -28.24
N ALA A 39 -10.58 25.50 -28.92
CA ALA A 39 -9.26 24.94 -29.22
C ALA A 39 -8.41 24.78 -27.96
N VAL A 40 -8.48 25.73 -27.02
CA VAL A 40 -7.84 25.62 -25.71
C VAL A 40 -8.50 24.51 -24.89
N ALA A 41 -9.83 24.45 -24.82
CA ALA A 41 -10.57 23.39 -24.14
C ALA A 41 -10.25 22.01 -24.74
N ALA A 42 -10.22 21.89 -26.07
CA ALA A 42 -9.82 20.67 -26.77
C ALA A 42 -8.34 20.33 -26.50
N SER A 43 -7.45 21.32 -26.43
CA SER A 43 -6.03 21.09 -26.12
C SER A 43 -5.80 20.69 -24.66
N VAL A 44 -6.58 21.25 -23.73
CA VAL A 44 -6.61 20.86 -22.32
C VAL A 44 -7.14 19.45 -22.23
N GLU A 45 -8.23 19.14 -22.95
CA GLU A 45 -8.77 17.80 -23.04
C GLU A 45 -7.76 16.83 -23.62
N THR A 46 -6.94 17.17 -24.63
CA THR A 46 -5.96 16.24 -25.24
C THR A 46 -4.61 16.16 -24.52
N ALA A 47 -4.28 17.12 -23.65
CA ALA A 47 -3.06 17.05 -22.85
C ALA A 47 -3.07 15.78 -21.95
N PRO A 48 -1.93 15.06 -21.85
CA PRO A 48 -1.81 13.93 -20.93
C PRO A 48 -2.11 14.34 -19.50
N TYR A 49 -2.84 13.52 -18.76
CA TYR A 49 -3.14 13.82 -17.35
C TYR A 49 -1.86 13.93 -16.51
N ALA A 50 -0.80 13.21 -16.87
CA ALA A 50 0.51 13.31 -16.24
C ALA A 50 1.17 14.70 -16.30
N GLU A 51 0.73 15.57 -17.21
CA GLU A 51 1.25 16.93 -17.40
C GLU A 51 0.29 18.00 -16.87
N ARG A 52 -0.89 17.60 -16.38
CA ARG A 52 -1.88 18.53 -15.83
C ARG A 52 -1.56 18.86 -14.39
N THR A 53 -1.57 20.14 -14.05
CA THR A 53 -1.50 20.58 -12.65
C THR A 53 -2.74 20.13 -11.89
N CYS A 54 -2.55 19.63 -10.67
CA CYS A 54 -3.65 19.23 -9.80
C CYS A 54 -4.45 20.45 -9.35
N ALA A 55 -5.78 20.33 -9.29
CA ALA A 55 -6.62 21.35 -8.70
C ALA A 55 -6.30 21.50 -7.20
N ILE A 56 -6.09 22.74 -6.75
CA ILE A 56 -5.76 23.01 -5.34
C ILE A 56 -7.06 23.02 -4.54
N GLY A 57 -7.14 22.15 -3.51
CA GLY A 57 -8.23 22.15 -2.54
C GLY A 57 -9.48 21.36 -2.95
N GLU A 58 -9.47 20.73 -4.12
CA GLU A 58 -10.50 19.77 -4.55
C GLU A 58 -10.07 18.34 -4.19
N PRO A 59 -11.02 17.44 -3.85
CA PRO A 59 -10.68 16.02 -3.69
C PRO A 59 -10.15 15.48 -5.02
N ALA A 60 -9.11 14.64 -4.97
CA ALA A 60 -8.58 14.05 -6.20
C ALA A 60 -9.53 12.98 -6.77
N PHE A 61 -10.41 12.41 -5.94
CA PHE A 61 -11.44 11.47 -6.36
C PHE A 61 -12.83 12.09 -6.32
N ASP A 62 -13.64 11.69 -7.31
CA ASP A 62 -15.02 12.09 -7.50
C ASP A 62 -16.02 10.95 -7.24
N GLY A 63 -15.51 9.73 -7.00
CA GLY A 63 -16.34 8.54 -6.77
C GLY A 63 -15.61 7.42 -6.04
N PRO A 64 -16.34 6.33 -5.70
CA PRO A 64 -15.82 5.23 -4.92
C PRO A 64 -14.98 4.25 -5.77
N PHE A 65 -14.21 3.39 -5.09
CA PHE A 65 -13.40 2.34 -5.76
C PHE A 65 -14.22 1.13 -6.24
N ALA A 66 -15.37 0.89 -5.61
CA ALA A 66 -16.31 -0.19 -5.91
C ALA A 66 -17.68 0.16 -5.33
N ALA A 67 -18.72 -0.61 -5.67
CA ALA A 67 -20.01 -0.49 -4.99
C ALA A 67 -19.86 -0.82 -3.49
N LEU A 68 -20.15 0.12 -2.60
CA LEU A 68 -19.93 -0.05 -1.16
C LEU A 68 -20.71 -1.23 -0.57
N ASP A 69 -21.85 -1.58 -1.17
CA ASP A 69 -22.65 -2.74 -0.78
C ASP A 69 -21.96 -4.07 -1.04
N ASP A 70 -21.01 -4.12 -1.97
CA ASP A 70 -20.18 -5.31 -2.22
C ASP A 70 -18.96 -5.38 -1.30
N VAL A 71 -18.64 -4.30 -0.60
CA VAL A 71 -17.48 -4.21 0.30
C VAL A 71 -17.85 -4.74 1.69
N LEU A 72 -17.12 -5.77 2.12
CA LEU A 72 -17.15 -6.30 3.48
C LEU A 72 -16.34 -5.42 4.42
N SER A 73 -15.07 -5.24 4.08
CA SER A 73 -14.09 -4.49 4.87
C SER A 73 -13.00 -3.91 3.98
N VAL A 74 -12.29 -2.92 4.50
CA VAL A 74 -11.11 -2.33 3.88
C VAL A 74 -9.94 -2.51 4.84
N SER A 75 -8.93 -3.24 4.42
CA SER A 75 -7.80 -3.59 5.29
C SER A 75 -6.56 -2.79 4.94
N PRO A 76 -6.05 -1.93 5.83
CA PRO A 76 -4.70 -1.42 5.68
C PRO A 76 -3.73 -2.59 5.87
N LEU A 77 -2.97 -2.94 4.83
CA LEU A 77 -2.09 -4.12 4.90
C LEU A 77 -0.85 -3.82 5.74
N GLY A 78 -0.20 -2.67 5.51
CA GLY A 78 0.86 -2.16 6.37
C GLY A 78 2.04 -3.12 6.54
N GLY A 79 2.43 -3.37 7.79
CA GLY A 79 3.47 -4.35 8.15
C GLY A 79 2.95 -5.80 8.20
N VAL A 80 1.65 -6.01 8.01
CA VAL A 80 0.97 -7.32 8.09
C VAL A 80 0.53 -7.74 6.71
N THR A 81 1.51 -8.02 5.87
CA THR A 81 1.21 -8.44 4.51
C THR A 81 1.02 -9.94 4.42
N ALA A 82 0.15 -10.39 3.52
CA ALA A 82 0.14 -11.79 3.13
C ALA A 82 1.51 -12.18 2.53
N PRO A 83 1.92 -13.46 2.55
CA PRO A 83 2.95 -13.95 1.64
C PRO A 83 2.68 -13.46 0.19
N GLY A 84 3.68 -12.99 -0.55
CA GLY A 84 3.59 -12.27 -1.86
C GLY A 84 3.98 -10.76 -1.90
N GLU A 85 3.33 -9.93 -1.09
CA GLU A 85 3.43 -8.45 -1.00
C GLU A 85 4.77 -7.80 -0.54
N VAL A 86 5.00 -6.55 -0.96
CA VAL A 86 6.17 -5.71 -0.62
C VAL A 86 5.99 -5.12 0.78
N LEU A 87 7.09 -4.96 1.54
CA LEU A 87 7.08 -4.36 2.87
C LEU A 87 7.74 -2.96 2.87
N PRO A 88 7.10 -1.95 3.49
CA PRO A 88 5.70 -1.95 3.93
C PRO A 88 4.76 -2.02 2.73
N ALA A 89 3.53 -2.49 2.94
CA ALA A 89 2.46 -2.40 1.96
C ALA A 89 1.62 -1.16 2.25
N PRO A 90 1.93 0.01 1.67
CA PRO A 90 1.24 1.26 1.97
C PRO A 90 -0.12 1.38 1.25
N TYR A 91 -0.68 0.25 0.82
CA TYR A 91 -1.95 0.15 0.12
C TYR A 91 -2.99 -0.52 1.02
N MET A 92 -4.26 -0.33 0.65
CA MET A 92 -5.39 -0.95 1.33
C MET A 92 -6.00 -2.03 0.46
N ARG A 93 -6.42 -3.13 1.08
CA ARG A 93 -7.17 -4.19 0.41
C ARG A 93 -8.66 -3.95 0.57
N VAL A 94 -9.38 -3.86 -0.54
CA VAL A 94 -10.84 -3.89 -0.57
C VAL A 94 -11.26 -5.36 -0.53
N ASN A 95 -11.81 -5.80 0.60
CA ASN A 95 -12.33 -7.16 0.76
C ASN A 95 -13.81 -7.16 0.40
N THR A 96 -14.20 -8.01 -0.53
CA THR A 96 -15.59 -8.14 -0.92
C THR A 96 -16.36 -9.04 0.04
N ARG A 97 -17.68 -8.90 0.04
CA ARG A 97 -18.58 -9.77 0.81
C ARG A 97 -18.43 -11.22 0.38
N ARG A 98 -18.80 -12.11 1.29
CA ARG A 98 -18.90 -13.54 1.02
C ARG A 98 -19.88 -13.80 -0.14
N GLY A 99 -19.48 -14.69 -1.03
CA GLY A 99 -20.29 -15.20 -2.13
C GLY A 99 -21.28 -16.27 -1.66
N GLU A 100 -21.63 -17.19 -2.55
CA GLU A 100 -22.64 -18.22 -2.27
C GLU A 100 -22.18 -19.21 -1.19
N THR A 101 -20.87 -19.52 -1.10
CA THR A 101 -20.31 -20.44 -0.10
C THR A 101 -19.55 -19.71 1.03
N VAL A 102 -19.16 -20.42 2.11
CA VAL A 102 -18.32 -19.90 3.21
C VAL A 102 -16.94 -19.45 2.77
N PHE A 103 -16.45 -19.97 1.65
CA PHE A 103 -15.09 -19.76 1.17
C PHE A 103 -15.04 -18.84 -0.05
N ASP A 104 -16.16 -18.69 -0.77
CA ASP A 104 -16.21 -17.80 -1.91
C ASP A 104 -16.38 -16.35 -1.47
N ARG A 105 -15.72 -15.47 -2.19
CA ARG A 105 -15.93 -14.03 -2.13
C ARG A 105 -16.70 -13.60 -3.37
N ARG A 106 -17.64 -12.67 -3.20
CA ARG A 106 -18.41 -12.08 -4.28
C ARG A 106 -17.43 -11.30 -5.17
N THR A 107 -17.46 -11.56 -6.47
CA THR A 107 -16.78 -10.71 -7.44
C THR A 107 -17.49 -9.36 -7.51
N THR A 108 -16.73 -8.27 -7.50
CA THR A 108 -17.23 -6.90 -7.69
C THR A 108 -16.45 -6.20 -8.79
N ASP A 109 -17.04 -5.14 -9.32
CA ASP A 109 -16.39 -4.25 -10.28
C ASP A 109 -15.47 -3.28 -9.54
N ALA A 110 -14.22 -3.18 -9.99
CA ALA A 110 -13.33 -2.09 -9.61
C ALA A 110 -13.65 -0.89 -10.52
N LEU A 111 -14.04 0.23 -9.93
CA LEU A 111 -14.51 1.43 -10.63
C LEU A 111 -13.43 2.50 -10.66
N ALA A 112 -13.38 3.30 -11.71
CA ALA A 112 -12.54 4.50 -11.72
C ALA A 112 -13.06 5.53 -10.70
N PRO A 113 -12.28 5.92 -9.67
CA PRO A 113 -12.75 6.86 -8.65
C PRO A 113 -12.64 8.31 -9.13
N ALA A 114 -12.04 8.56 -10.30
CA ALA A 114 -11.85 9.88 -10.89
C ALA A 114 -11.70 9.76 -12.41
N ARG A 115 -11.81 10.89 -13.09
CA ARG A 115 -11.29 11.04 -14.45
C ARG A 115 -9.77 10.88 -14.44
N ALA A 116 -9.26 9.91 -15.18
CA ALA A 116 -7.85 9.58 -15.14
C ALA A 116 -7.33 9.06 -16.48
N GLU A 117 -6.01 9.02 -16.61
CA GLU A 117 -5.30 8.29 -17.65
C GLU A 117 -4.67 7.04 -17.04
N ILE A 118 -4.95 5.88 -17.63
CA ILE A 118 -4.22 4.64 -17.37
C ILE A 118 -2.87 4.78 -18.06
N THR A 119 -1.80 4.82 -17.27
CA THR A 119 -0.42 5.02 -17.75
C THR A 119 0.30 3.71 -17.99
N ALA A 120 -0.09 2.65 -17.29
CA ALA A 120 0.47 1.33 -17.50
C ALA A 120 -0.50 0.21 -17.07
N LEU A 121 -0.32 -0.95 -17.69
CA LEU A 121 -0.97 -2.21 -17.35
C LEU A 121 0.10 -3.26 -17.06
N GLU A 122 -0.06 -4.03 -15.99
CA GLU A 122 0.72 -5.23 -15.73
C GLU A 122 -0.20 -6.44 -15.67
N ARG A 123 0.30 -7.58 -16.12
CA ARG A 123 -0.33 -8.89 -15.91
C ARG A 123 0.69 -9.84 -15.31
N ARG A 124 0.29 -10.55 -14.26
CA ARG A 124 1.11 -11.55 -13.59
C ARG A 124 0.43 -12.91 -13.60
N ILE A 125 1.24 -13.96 -13.72
CA ILE A 125 0.82 -15.35 -13.54
C ILE A 125 1.45 -15.85 -12.24
N ASP A 126 0.61 -16.12 -11.25
CA ASP A 126 1.05 -16.71 -10.00
C ASP A 126 1.27 -18.21 -10.20
N ARG A 127 2.37 -18.73 -9.65
CA ARG A 127 2.71 -20.15 -9.73
C ARG A 127 2.81 -20.77 -8.34
N ASP A 128 2.44 -22.05 -8.24
CA ASP A 128 2.68 -22.85 -7.03
C ASP A 128 4.14 -23.31 -6.91
N GLU A 129 4.45 -24.05 -5.85
CA GLU A 129 5.78 -24.61 -5.59
C GLU A 129 6.25 -25.59 -6.68
N ASP A 130 5.32 -26.19 -7.44
CA ASP A 130 5.61 -27.07 -8.58
C ASP A 130 5.78 -26.27 -9.90
N GLY A 131 5.63 -24.94 -9.86
CA GLY A 131 5.67 -24.07 -11.03
C GLY A 131 4.41 -24.09 -11.89
N ARG A 132 3.29 -24.65 -11.42
CA ARG A 132 2.01 -24.61 -12.16
C ARG A 132 1.35 -23.26 -11.97
N ALA A 133 0.79 -22.71 -13.04
CA ALA A 133 -0.01 -21.49 -12.96
C ALA A 133 -1.27 -21.74 -12.10
N THR A 134 -1.42 -20.98 -11.02
CA THR A 134 -2.54 -21.10 -10.08
C THR A 134 -3.52 -19.93 -10.19
N ALA A 135 -3.02 -18.75 -10.55
CA ALA A 135 -3.84 -17.57 -10.75
C ALA A 135 -3.23 -16.64 -11.80
N GLN A 136 -4.06 -15.71 -12.27
CA GLN A 136 -3.63 -14.56 -13.03
C GLN A 136 -4.11 -13.32 -12.28
N SER A 137 -3.28 -12.29 -12.23
CA SER A 137 -3.64 -11.00 -11.66
C SER A 137 -3.24 -9.85 -12.57
N TRP A 138 -3.96 -8.74 -12.45
CA TRP A 138 -3.71 -7.52 -13.17
C TRP A 138 -3.43 -6.36 -12.22
N THR A 139 -2.47 -5.51 -12.62
CA THR A 139 -2.20 -4.21 -11.99
C THR A 139 -2.49 -3.11 -13.01
N VAL A 140 -3.23 -2.09 -12.61
CA VAL A 140 -3.60 -0.95 -13.46
C VAL A 140 -3.10 0.33 -12.80
N HIS A 141 -2.22 1.05 -13.48
CA HIS A 141 -1.62 2.30 -12.98
C HIS A 141 -2.31 3.50 -13.58
N PHE A 142 -2.66 4.47 -12.74
CA PHE A 142 -3.43 5.64 -13.11
C PHE A 142 -2.70 6.94 -12.76
N ARG A 143 -3.05 7.98 -13.52
CA ARG A 143 -2.63 9.35 -13.31
C ARG A 143 -3.84 10.27 -13.41
N ILE A 144 -4.11 11.02 -12.33
CA ILE A 144 -5.18 12.03 -12.28
C ILE A 144 -4.61 13.42 -12.58
N CYS A 145 -3.38 13.67 -12.17
CA CYS A 145 -2.64 14.89 -12.46
C CYS A 145 -1.15 14.62 -12.25
N GLU A 146 -0.31 15.64 -12.43
CA GLU A 146 1.15 15.50 -12.30
C GLU A 146 1.57 14.97 -10.91
N ASN A 147 0.83 15.32 -9.85
CA ASN A 147 1.17 14.93 -8.48
C ASN A 147 0.37 13.77 -7.92
N ILE A 148 -0.76 13.39 -8.51
CA ILE A 148 -1.59 12.30 -7.97
C ILE A 148 -1.58 11.12 -8.94
N SER A 149 -1.05 10.00 -8.45
CA SER A 149 -1.13 8.69 -9.09
C SER A 149 -1.72 7.68 -8.13
N PHE A 150 -2.49 6.74 -8.64
CA PHE A 150 -3.00 5.61 -7.88
C PHE A 150 -2.93 4.36 -8.74
N TYR A 151 -3.12 3.19 -8.13
CA TYR A 151 -3.17 1.95 -8.87
C TYR A 151 -4.16 0.99 -8.23
N TYR A 152 -4.67 0.09 -9.05
CA TYR A 152 -5.32 -1.13 -8.60
C TYR A 152 -4.38 -2.30 -8.82
N ASP A 153 -4.27 -3.17 -7.82
CA ASP A 153 -3.50 -4.40 -7.91
C ASP A 153 -4.38 -5.60 -7.56
N ARG A 154 -3.96 -6.79 -8.03
CA ARG A 154 -4.68 -8.05 -7.83
C ARG A 154 -6.10 -8.06 -8.38
N LEU A 155 -6.33 -7.41 -9.53
CA LEU A 155 -7.58 -7.61 -10.27
C LEU A 155 -7.57 -8.99 -10.95
N ASP A 156 -8.65 -9.75 -10.84
CA ASP A 156 -8.78 -11.08 -11.47
C ASP A 156 -8.89 -10.92 -13.00
N GLN A 157 -9.62 -9.90 -13.43
CA GLN A 157 -9.82 -9.54 -14.84
C GLN A 157 -9.73 -8.03 -15.05
N ILE A 158 -9.27 -7.63 -16.23
CA ILE A 158 -9.34 -6.26 -16.72
C ILE A 158 -10.49 -6.13 -17.73
N SER A 159 -11.11 -4.96 -17.82
CA SER A 159 -12.13 -4.67 -18.83
C SER A 159 -11.60 -4.88 -20.24
N ASP A 160 -12.33 -5.66 -21.05
CA ASP A 160 -11.99 -5.94 -22.45
C ASP A 160 -11.89 -4.65 -23.29
N ASP A 161 -12.71 -3.64 -22.99
CA ASP A 161 -12.66 -2.35 -23.67
C ASP A 161 -11.34 -1.61 -23.39
N ILE A 162 -10.90 -1.60 -22.12
CA ILE A 162 -9.63 -1.00 -21.73
C ILE A 162 -8.47 -1.73 -22.40
N LEU A 163 -8.47 -3.06 -22.35
CA LEU A 163 -7.42 -3.88 -22.96
C LEU A 163 -7.36 -3.67 -24.47
N LYS A 164 -8.51 -3.60 -25.14
CA LYS A 164 -8.62 -3.30 -26.58
C LYS A 164 -8.11 -1.89 -26.90
N ARG A 165 -8.49 -0.87 -26.14
CA ARG A 165 -8.02 0.52 -26.33
C ARG A 165 -6.53 0.67 -26.04
N ALA A 166 -5.96 -0.20 -25.21
CA ALA A 166 -4.52 -0.24 -24.96
C ALA A 166 -3.72 -0.91 -26.09
N GLY A 167 -4.36 -1.58 -27.06
CA GLY A 167 -3.70 -2.31 -28.16
C GLY A 167 -3.79 -3.84 -28.04
N GLY A 168 -4.28 -4.35 -26.91
CA GLY A 168 -4.38 -5.78 -26.62
C GLY A 168 -3.07 -6.39 -26.08
N LEU A 169 -3.09 -7.70 -25.85
CA LEU A 169 -1.96 -8.43 -25.24
C LEU A 169 -0.69 -8.48 -26.11
N ALA A 170 -0.82 -8.28 -27.43
CA ALA A 170 0.30 -8.38 -28.35
C ALA A 170 1.35 -7.27 -28.18
N ASP A 171 0.96 -6.14 -27.56
CA ASP A 171 1.83 -4.98 -27.36
C ASP A 171 2.57 -5.00 -26.01
N PHE A 172 2.27 -5.99 -25.15
CA PHE A 172 2.91 -6.12 -23.86
C PHE A 172 4.36 -6.59 -24.01
N THR A 173 5.24 -6.07 -23.16
CA THR A 173 6.65 -6.44 -23.04
C THR A 173 6.83 -7.34 -21.82
N GLU A 174 7.64 -8.40 -21.95
CA GLU A 174 8.03 -9.22 -20.81
C GLU A 174 8.88 -8.42 -19.80
N PHE A 175 8.63 -8.66 -18.53
CA PHE A 175 9.22 -7.92 -17.41
C PHE A 175 9.68 -8.94 -16.36
N GLY A 176 10.98 -9.23 -16.29
CA GLY A 176 11.50 -10.27 -15.39
C GLY A 176 11.11 -11.71 -15.73
N GLY A 177 10.41 -11.95 -16.84
CA GLY A 177 10.09 -13.29 -17.36
C GLY A 177 8.73 -13.38 -18.04
N PRO A 178 8.33 -14.58 -18.51
CA PRO A 178 7.07 -14.78 -19.26
C PRO A 178 5.82 -14.66 -18.37
N ASP A 179 5.98 -14.75 -17.06
CA ASP A 179 4.88 -14.67 -16.09
C ASP A 179 4.54 -13.25 -15.69
N HIS A 180 5.35 -12.27 -16.08
CA HIS A 180 5.10 -10.87 -15.77
C HIS A 180 5.31 -10.07 -17.05
N ILE A 181 4.20 -9.53 -17.55
CA ILE A 181 4.21 -8.69 -18.75
C ILE A 181 3.63 -7.32 -18.41
N ALA A 182 4.12 -6.28 -19.08
CA ALA A 182 3.67 -4.92 -18.85
C ALA A 182 3.58 -4.09 -20.14
N LEU A 183 2.72 -3.08 -20.13
CA LEU A 183 2.48 -2.19 -21.25
C LEU A 183 2.33 -0.75 -20.75
N GLU A 184 3.02 0.20 -21.38
CA GLU A 184 2.78 1.62 -21.20
C GLU A 184 1.64 2.04 -22.13
N THR A 185 0.65 2.75 -21.60
CA THR A 185 -0.52 3.16 -22.37
C THR A 185 -1.03 4.54 -21.95
N ARG A 186 -2.07 5.03 -22.63
CA ARG A 186 -2.72 6.33 -22.36
C ARG A 186 -4.23 6.22 -22.51
N VAL A 187 -4.80 5.15 -21.97
CA VAL A 187 -6.25 4.92 -22.02
C VAL A 187 -6.93 5.83 -21.01
N ARG A 188 -7.85 6.67 -21.45
CA ARG A 188 -8.60 7.55 -20.55
C ARG A 188 -9.83 6.86 -20.00
N VAL A 189 -10.13 7.11 -18.74
CA VAL A 189 -11.32 6.62 -18.05
C VAL A 189 -12.04 7.79 -17.41
N GLU A 190 -13.36 7.69 -17.37
CA GLU A 190 -14.24 8.61 -16.67
C GLU A 190 -14.62 8.02 -15.30
N THR A 191 -15.02 8.87 -14.36
CA THR A 191 -15.46 8.43 -13.03
C THR A 191 -16.62 7.43 -13.16
N GLY A 192 -16.49 6.28 -12.48
CA GLY A 192 -17.47 5.20 -12.51
C GLY A 192 -17.28 4.18 -13.63
N ASP A 193 -16.34 4.38 -14.56
CA ASP A 193 -15.99 3.36 -15.56
C ASP A 193 -15.51 2.08 -14.86
N VAL A 194 -15.95 0.92 -15.37
CA VAL A 194 -15.46 -0.39 -14.91
C VAL A 194 -14.05 -0.63 -15.43
N ILE A 195 -13.09 -0.72 -14.50
CA ILE A 195 -11.70 -1.01 -14.80
C ILE A 195 -11.48 -2.50 -14.99
N GLY A 196 -12.12 -3.31 -14.16
CA GLY A 196 -11.94 -4.74 -14.09
C GLY A 196 -12.81 -5.35 -13.00
N THR A 197 -12.62 -6.64 -12.74
CA THR A 197 -13.37 -7.36 -11.71
C THR A 197 -12.43 -8.11 -10.79
N ALA A 198 -12.82 -8.24 -9.52
CA ALA A 198 -12.07 -9.00 -8.54
C ALA A 198 -12.95 -9.48 -7.39
N ASN A 199 -12.55 -10.57 -6.73
CA ASN A 199 -13.08 -11.00 -5.43
C ASN A 199 -12.36 -10.34 -4.22
N GLY A 200 -11.61 -9.28 -4.51
CA GLY A 200 -10.90 -8.42 -3.57
C GLY A 200 -9.62 -7.93 -4.21
N PHE A 201 -9.38 -6.63 -4.15
CA PHE A 201 -8.28 -5.97 -4.86
C PHE A 201 -7.62 -4.93 -3.97
N ASP A 202 -6.40 -4.56 -4.33
CA ASP A 202 -5.60 -3.62 -3.56
C ASP A 202 -5.64 -2.24 -4.23
N VAL A 203 -5.64 -1.19 -3.41
CA VAL A 203 -5.66 0.21 -3.85
C VAL A 203 -4.52 0.95 -3.18
N GLY A 204 -3.58 1.47 -3.97
CA GLY A 204 -2.53 2.36 -3.49
C GLY A 204 -2.63 3.72 -4.14
N LEU A 205 -2.30 4.78 -3.38
CA LEU A 205 -2.27 6.16 -3.84
C LEU A 205 -0.96 6.82 -3.43
N HIS A 206 -0.41 7.62 -4.33
CA HIS A 206 0.80 8.42 -4.12
C HIS A 206 0.51 9.88 -4.44
N ASP A 207 0.86 10.75 -3.48
CA ASP A 207 0.81 12.20 -3.64
C ASP A 207 2.23 12.75 -3.70
N HIS A 208 2.68 13.04 -4.92
CA HIS A 208 4.02 13.55 -5.22
C HIS A 208 4.23 15.01 -4.76
N ALA A 209 3.16 15.75 -4.46
CA ALA A 209 3.28 17.09 -3.87
C ALA A 209 3.53 17.03 -2.35
N SER A 210 3.08 15.97 -1.70
CA SER A 210 3.22 15.82 -0.25
C SER A 210 4.64 15.46 0.17
N THR A 211 5.05 15.90 1.36
CA THR A 211 6.37 15.58 1.93
C THR A 211 6.55 14.07 2.06
N PRO A 212 7.66 13.48 1.55
CA PRO A 212 7.97 12.08 1.80
C PRO A 212 7.89 11.74 3.29
N ALA A 213 7.41 10.54 3.61
CA ALA A 213 7.42 10.04 4.98
C ALA A 213 8.87 10.04 5.52
N ASN A 214 9.01 10.34 6.81
CA ASN A 214 10.31 10.33 7.48
C ASN A 214 10.71 8.90 7.84
N LEU A 215 11.26 8.19 6.86
CA LEU A 215 11.69 6.79 6.97
C LEU A 215 13.17 6.72 7.33
N GLU A 216 13.62 5.65 7.99
CA GLU A 216 15.06 5.47 8.26
C GLU A 216 15.86 5.43 6.95
N ARG A 217 15.35 4.69 5.96
CA ARG A 217 16.03 4.40 4.70
C ARG A 217 15.16 4.83 3.51
N PRO A 218 14.87 6.14 3.34
CA PRO A 218 13.92 6.63 2.34
C PRO A 218 14.26 6.20 0.91
N GLU A 219 15.55 5.99 0.61
CA GLU A 219 16.01 5.53 -0.70
C GLU A 219 15.44 4.16 -1.08
N ARG A 220 15.15 3.28 -0.11
CA ARG A 220 14.53 1.96 -0.34
C ARG A 220 13.07 2.05 -0.80
N TYR A 221 12.42 3.17 -0.51
CA TYR A 221 11.00 3.38 -0.73
C TYR A 221 10.71 4.26 -1.94
N SER A 222 11.70 5.04 -2.37
CA SER A 222 11.61 6.00 -3.48
C SER A 222 11.90 5.42 -4.88
N SER A 223 12.54 4.25 -4.95
CA SER A 223 12.84 3.56 -6.20
C SER A 223 12.40 2.12 -6.11
N ASN A 224 11.56 1.67 -7.04
CA ASN A 224 11.26 0.24 -7.20
C ASN A 224 12.54 -0.46 -7.71
N PRO A 225 13.21 -1.31 -6.91
CA PRO A 225 14.46 -1.92 -7.33
C PRO A 225 14.29 -3.02 -8.39
N TYR A 226 13.08 -3.58 -8.56
CA TYR A 226 12.74 -4.54 -9.64
C TYR A 226 12.95 -3.94 -11.03
N VAL A 227 12.90 -2.61 -11.13
CA VAL A 227 13.23 -1.86 -12.35
C VAL A 227 14.67 -2.02 -12.80
N ARG A 228 15.62 -2.15 -11.86
CA ARG A 228 17.05 -2.04 -12.19
C ARG A 228 17.72 -3.37 -12.50
N ALA A 229 17.16 -4.50 -12.07
CA ALA A 229 17.86 -5.79 -12.10
C ALA A 229 17.30 -6.80 -13.12
N GLU A 230 16.04 -6.69 -13.55
CA GLU A 230 15.37 -7.78 -14.31
C GLU A 230 14.71 -7.33 -15.62
N VAL A 231 15.03 -6.14 -16.09
CA VAL A 231 14.28 -5.48 -17.16
C VAL A 231 15.22 -5.02 -18.26
N PHE A 232 16.01 -5.94 -18.81
CA PHE A 232 16.99 -5.61 -19.84
C PHE A 232 16.37 -4.95 -21.09
N ASP A 233 15.06 -5.17 -21.33
CA ASP A 233 14.40 -4.76 -22.57
C ASP A 233 13.20 -3.80 -22.42
N ALA A 234 12.71 -3.50 -21.21
CA ALA A 234 11.59 -2.56 -21.10
C ALA A 234 12.04 -1.11 -21.27
N LYS A 235 11.17 -0.32 -21.89
CA LYS A 235 11.40 1.12 -22.07
C LYS A 235 11.53 1.81 -20.70
N PRO A 236 12.49 2.74 -20.53
CA PRO A 236 12.61 3.52 -19.29
C PRO A 236 11.32 4.25 -18.88
N SER A 237 10.48 4.63 -19.85
CA SER A 237 9.18 5.26 -19.60
C SER A 237 8.17 4.31 -18.97
N LEU A 238 8.05 3.07 -19.47
CA LEU A 238 7.22 2.01 -18.88
C LEU A 238 7.66 1.71 -17.45
N VAL A 239 8.96 1.51 -17.27
CA VAL A 239 9.60 1.36 -15.96
C VAL A 239 9.18 2.48 -15.00
N LYS A 240 9.24 3.73 -15.44
CA LYS A 240 8.85 4.89 -14.62
C LYS A 240 7.35 4.86 -14.32
N ALA A 241 6.51 4.43 -15.26
CA ALA A 241 5.06 4.39 -15.12
C ALA A 241 4.57 3.34 -14.11
N ILE A 242 5.30 2.24 -13.92
CA ILE A 242 4.98 1.19 -12.93
C ILE A 242 5.76 1.33 -11.62
N THR A 243 6.71 2.27 -11.56
CA THR A 243 7.49 2.53 -10.34
C THR A 243 6.66 3.31 -9.34
N LEU A 244 6.52 2.75 -8.14
CA LEU A 244 5.83 3.38 -7.02
C LEU A 244 6.84 4.08 -6.10
N ASP A 245 6.54 5.30 -5.67
CA ASP A 245 7.28 6.00 -4.61
C ASP A 245 6.53 5.82 -3.29
N THR A 246 6.77 4.69 -2.63
CA THR A 246 6.08 4.31 -1.39
C THR A 246 6.33 5.29 -0.23
N SER A 247 7.40 6.09 -0.28
CA SER A 247 7.64 7.16 0.70
C SER A 247 6.56 8.24 0.65
N ARG A 248 5.88 8.38 -0.49
CA ARG A 248 4.80 9.35 -0.71
C ARG A 248 3.42 8.72 -0.75
N ALA A 249 3.31 7.45 -0.35
CA ALA A 249 2.04 6.79 -0.29
C ALA A 249 1.12 7.45 0.75
N ARG A 250 -0.17 7.50 0.44
CA ARG A 250 -1.22 8.08 1.29
C ARG A 250 -2.39 7.11 1.34
N CYS A 251 -3.23 7.29 2.36
CA CYS A 251 -4.49 6.56 2.41
C CYS A 251 -5.38 7.00 1.24
N PRO A 252 -5.79 6.10 0.34
CA PRO A 252 -6.67 6.49 -0.76
C PRO A 252 -8.05 6.99 -0.29
N ILE A 253 -8.55 6.51 0.86
CA ILE A 253 -9.82 6.97 1.44
C ILE A 253 -9.78 8.47 1.78
N ASP A 254 -8.61 9.02 2.13
CA ASP A 254 -8.48 10.46 2.44
C ASP A 254 -8.71 11.37 1.23
N TYR A 255 -8.72 10.80 0.02
CA TYR A 255 -8.91 11.51 -1.24
C TYR A 255 -10.31 11.36 -1.82
N LEU A 256 -11.18 10.56 -1.19
CA LEU A 256 -12.59 10.42 -1.58
C LEU A 256 -13.41 11.69 -1.26
N PRO A 257 -14.56 11.90 -1.94
CA PRO A 257 -15.54 12.88 -1.50
C PRO A 257 -15.94 12.68 -0.03
N LYS A 258 -16.19 13.76 0.71
CA LYS A 258 -16.45 13.68 2.17
C LYS A 258 -17.59 12.73 2.55
N ASP A 259 -18.64 12.69 1.73
CA ASP A 259 -19.82 11.85 1.97
C ASP A 259 -19.47 10.36 1.81
N ASP A 260 -18.60 10.02 0.85
CA ASP A 260 -18.09 8.67 0.65
C ASP A 260 -17.02 8.31 1.70
N GLN A 261 -16.16 9.26 2.07
CA GLN A 261 -15.06 9.05 3.02
C GLN A 261 -15.57 8.46 4.33
N ALA A 262 -16.62 9.01 4.93
CA ALA A 262 -17.19 8.50 6.18
C ALA A 262 -17.69 7.05 6.03
N ALA A 263 -18.32 6.73 4.91
CA ALA A 263 -18.85 5.40 4.62
C ALA A 263 -17.71 4.38 4.42
N TRP A 264 -16.65 4.75 3.70
CA TRP A 264 -15.46 3.92 3.50
C TRP A 264 -14.62 3.77 4.78
N VAL A 265 -14.44 4.82 5.57
CA VAL A 265 -13.78 4.74 6.90
C VAL A 265 -14.49 3.75 7.81
N SER A 266 -15.83 3.70 7.76
CA SER A 266 -16.60 2.74 8.57
C SER A 266 -16.33 1.27 8.22
N LYS A 267 -15.76 1.01 7.03
CA LYS A 267 -15.34 -0.32 6.57
C LYS A 267 -13.91 -0.68 6.96
N LEU A 268 -13.13 0.26 7.49
CA LEU A 268 -11.75 -0.01 7.88
C LEU A 268 -11.70 -1.10 8.97
N GLY A 269 -10.91 -2.14 8.72
CA GLY A 269 -10.87 -3.32 9.58
C GLY A 269 -9.99 -4.45 9.04
N ASP A 270 -10.06 -5.61 9.66
CA ASP A 270 -9.34 -6.79 9.16
C ASP A 270 -9.96 -7.38 7.88
N SER A 271 -9.25 -8.33 7.27
CA SER A 271 -9.60 -8.89 5.96
C SER A 271 -10.88 -9.73 5.96
N TRP A 272 -11.46 -9.98 7.14
CA TRP A 272 -12.70 -10.71 7.35
C TRP A 272 -13.84 -9.82 7.88
N GLY A 273 -13.58 -8.54 8.12
CA GLY A 273 -14.54 -7.59 8.69
C GLY A 273 -14.93 -7.89 10.15
N ILE A 274 -14.13 -8.70 10.85
CA ILE A 274 -14.40 -9.10 12.25
C ILE A 274 -13.96 -7.98 13.18
N ARG A 275 -12.73 -7.48 12.99
CA ARG A 275 -12.18 -6.35 13.75
C ARG A 275 -12.36 -5.06 12.97
N ARG A 276 -12.84 -4.03 13.66
CA ARG A 276 -12.84 -2.66 13.15
C ARG A 276 -11.52 -1.98 13.48
N ALA A 277 -11.07 -1.14 12.57
CA ALA A 277 -9.95 -0.25 12.79
C ALA A 277 -10.19 0.67 13.99
N LYS A 278 -9.16 0.88 14.80
CA LYS A 278 -9.15 1.76 15.97
C LYS A 278 -8.19 2.92 15.74
N GLY A 279 -8.62 4.12 16.14
CA GLY A 279 -7.83 5.34 16.03
C GLY A 279 -8.01 6.07 14.69
N GLU A 280 -7.62 7.35 14.68
CA GLU A 280 -7.85 8.26 13.55
C GLU A 280 -6.92 8.01 12.35
N ASN A 281 -5.85 7.22 12.53
CA ASN A 281 -4.79 7.01 11.54
C ASN A 281 -4.70 5.57 11.01
N ALA A 282 -5.73 4.74 11.19
CA ALA A 282 -5.66 3.31 10.87
C ALA A 282 -5.20 2.99 9.43
N CYS A 283 -5.50 3.87 8.47
CA CYS A 283 -5.06 3.71 7.09
C CYS A 283 -3.63 4.23 6.84
N ARG A 284 -3.11 5.10 7.71
CA ARG A 284 -1.80 5.78 7.58
C ARG A 284 -0.66 5.06 8.30
N THR A 285 -0.98 4.16 9.23
CA THR A 285 0.00 3.34 9.97
C THR A 285 0.66 2.26 9.12
N ALA A 286 0.34 2.17 7.83
CA ALA A 286 0.86 1.16 6.94
C ALA A 286 2.38 1.28 6.71
N ILE A 287 2.93 2.49 6.78
CA ILE A 287 4.37 2.73 6.68
C ILE A 287 4.96 2.76 8.09
N ALA A 288 5.57 1.65 8.50
CA ALA A 288 6.04 1.44 9.86
C ALA A 288 7.57 1.58 10.02
N ASP A 289 8.27 2.39 9.22
CA ASP A 289 9.72 2.59 9.36
C ASP A 289 10.03 3.89 10.10
N THR A 290 10.36 3.77 11.37
CA THR A 290 10.58 4.92 12.27
C THR A 290 12.08 5.16 12.46
N HIS A 291 12.50 6.41 12.22
CA HIS A 291 13.90 6.80 12.33
C HIS A 291 14.45 6.53 13.74
N GLY A 292 15.59 5.86 13.82
CA GLY A 292 16.22 5.56 15.12
C GLY A 292 15.46 4.59 16.04
N ALA A 293 14.45 3.88 15.55
CA ALA A 293 13.66 2.91 16.32
C ALA A 293 13.87 1.46 15.85
N ALA A 294 13.38 0.48 16.64
CA ALA A 294 13.25 -0.90 16.17
C ALA A 294 12.06 -1.10 15.21
N GLN A 295 11.06 -0.22 15.29
CA GLN A 295 9.91 -0.21 14.38
C GLN A 295 10.38 0.05 12.93
N GLY A 296 10.17 -0.93 12.05
CA GLY A 296 10.65 -0.88 10.66
C GLY A 296 10.76 -2.22 9.97
N VAL A 297 11.26 -2.16 8.74
CA VAL A 297 11.63 -3.33 7.93
C VAL A 297 13.12 -3.62 8.11
N TRP A 298 13.45 -4.87 8.38
CA TRP A 298 14.80 -5.35 8.65
C TRP A 298 15.14 -6.52 7.73
N PHE A 299 16.38 -6.62 7.28
CA PHE A 299 16.81 -7.55 6.23
C PHE A 299 17.79 -8.59 6.78
N SER A 300 17.81 -9.80 6.21
CA SER A 300 18.66 -10.91 6.64
C SER A 300 20.13 -10.72 6.28
N ASP A 301 20.45 -9.79 5.40
CA ASP A 301 21.82 -9.34 5.20
C ASP A 301 21.90 -7.82 4.96
N SER A 302 23.12 -7.30 5.11
CA SER A 302 23.44 -5.89 4.96
C SER A 302 23.56 -5.42 3.50
N ALA A 303 23.68 -6.35 2.55
CA ALA A 303 23.84 -6.04 1.14
C ALA A 303 22.47 -5.85 0.44
N HIS A 304 21.40 -6.40 1.01
CA HIS A 304 20.04 -6.21 0.55
C HIS A 304 19.58 -4.76 0.78
N ASN A 305 19.42 -4.08 -0.34
CA ASN A 305 18.95 -2.72 -0.49
C ASN A 305 17.43 -2.68 -0.79
N ALA A 306 16.63 -3.46 -0.05
CA ALA A 306 15.18 -3.64 -0.24
C ALA A 306 14.73 -4.40 -1.51
N ALA A 307 15.68 -5.06 -2.19
CA ALA A 307 15.51 -5.48 -3.59
C ALA A 307 15.29 -6.98 -3.85
N THR A 308 14.83 -7.77 -2.87
CA THR A 308 14.41 -9.15 -3.16
C THR A 308 12.95 -9.31 -2.82
N SER A 309 12.27 -10.19 -3.57
CA SER A 309 11.08 -10.85 -3.06
C SER A 309 11.35 -11.29 -1.62
N LYS A 310 10.31 -11.23 -0.79
CA LYS A 310 10.06 -11.65 0.62
C LYS A 310 10.99 -12.62 1.35
N VAL A 311 11.93 -13.20 0.64
CA VAL A 311 12.96 -14.13 1.07
C VAL A 311 14.00 -13.50 2.02
N SER A 312 14.04 -12.18 2.21
CA SER A 312 15.09 -11.57 3.05
C SER A 312 14.61 -10.61 4.15
N ALA A 313 13.34 -10.25 4.24
CA ALA A 313 12.90 -9.20 5.17
C ALA A 313 11.99 -9.70 6.31
N VAL A 314 12.06 -9.02 7.45
CA VAL A 314 11.09 -9.06 8.55
C VAL A 314 10.58 -7.65 8.83
N ALA A 315 9.40 -7.51 9.43
CA ALA A 315 8.89 -6.21 9.87
C ALA A 315 8.43 -6.21 11.32
N LEU A 316 8.75 -5.11 12.01
CA LEU A 316 8.27 -4.79 13.36
C LEU A 316 7.33 -3.59 13.26
N ALA A 317 6.06 -3.78 13.60
CA ALA A 317 5.06 -2.73 13.45
C ALA A 317 3.95 -2.84 14.52
N ALA A 318 3.26 -1.73 14.75
CA ALA A 318 1.93 -1.77 15.34
C ALA A 318 0.91 -2.34 14.34
N ASP A 319 -0.12 -3.03 14.83
CA ASP A 319 -1.27 -3.45 14.03
C ASP A 319 -2.01 -2.23 13.50
N ALA A 320 -2.16 -2.12 12.18
CA ALA A 320 -2.87 -1.02 11.55
C ALA A 320 -4.37 -0.99 11.89
N VAL A 321 -4.95 -2.12 12.32
CA VAL A 321 -6.34 -2.21 12.78
C VAL A 321 -6.47 -1.89 14.27
N ASP A 322 -5.52 -2.29 15.10
CA ASP A 322 -5.53 -2.05 16.55
C ASP A 322 -4.13 -1.69 17.05
N PRO A 323 -3.74 -0.40 17.06
CA PRO A 323 -2.38 0.01 17.42
C PRO A 323 -1.94 -0.37 18.84
N GLN A 324 -2.87 -0.86 19.68
CA GLN A 324 -2.55 -1.44 20.98
C GLN A 324 -1.97 -2.87 20.87
N ARG A 325 -1.88 -3.42 19.66
CA ARG A 325 -1.23 -4.69 19.35
C ARG A 325 0.01 -4.43 18.51
N LEU A 326 1.05 -5.19 18.78
CA LEU A 326 2.31 -5.16 18.07
C LEU A 326 2.47 -6.47 17.30
N ILE A 327 3.28 -6.41 16.24
CA ILE A 327 3.41 -7.48 15.27
C ILE A 327 4.88 -7.72 14.92
N PHE A 328 5.29 -8.98 15.00
CA PHE A 328 6.50 -9.50 14.37
C PHE A 328 6.14 -10.21 13.07
N ALA A 329 6.33 -9.58 11.92
CA ALA A 329 6.20 -10.23 10.62
C ALA A 329 7.53 -10.92 10.26
N LEU A 330 7.72 -12.16 10.74
CA LEU A 330 9.01 -12.87 10.66
C LEU A 330 9.18 -13.69 9.38
N HIS A 331 8.09 -14.09 8.72
CA HIS A 331 8.11 -14.83 7.45
C HIS A 331 9.03 -16.08 7.46
N GLY A 332 9.10 -16.78 8.60
CA GLY A 332 9.96 -17.96 8.80
C GLY A 332 11.47 -17.66 8.85
N ARG A 333 11.87 -16.39 9.02
CA ARG A 333 13.28 -15.96 9.05
C ARG A 333 13.93 -16.02 10.43
N LEU A 334 13.21 -16.51 11.44
CA LEU A 334 13.71 -16.68 12.80
C LEU A 334 13.82 -18.19 13.09
N PRO A 335 14.95 -18.86 12.83
CA PRO A 335 15.07 -20.31 12.99
C PRO A 335 14.82 -20.80 14.42
N SER A 336 15.09 -19.95 15.43
CA SER A 336 14.79 -20.26 16.83
C SER A 336 13.29 -20.36 17.12
N LEU A 337 12.42 -19.80 16.26
CA LEU A 337 10.97 -19.97 16.34
C LEU A 337 10.58 -21.27 15.65
N SER A 338 10.73 -22.38 16.37
CA SER A 338 10.45 -23.70 15.82
C SER A 338 8.97 -24.08 15.96
N PRO A 339 8.46 -25.03 15.15
CA PRO A 339 7.09 -25.56 15.29
C PRO A 339 6.80 -26.10 16.70
N GLU A 340 7.84 -26.54 17.42
CA GLU A 340 7.77 -27.02 18.80
C GLU A 340 7.21 -25.98 19.76
N LEU A 341 7.48 -24.70 19.51
CA LEU A 341 7.00 -23.59 20.33
C LEU A 341 5.53 -23.26 20.06
N VAL A 342 4.91 -23.76 19.00
CA VAL A 342 3.50 -23.50 18.72
C VAL A 342 2.62 -24.39 19.59
N ALA A 343 1.73 -23.78 20.38
CA ALA A 343 0.83 -24.43 21.33
C ALA A 343 -0.36 -25.14 20.66
N LEU A 344 -0.07 -26.05 19.71
CA LEU A 344 -1.02 -26.98 19.13
C LEU A 344 -0.66 -28.41 19.51
N ALA A 345 -1.62 -29.32 19.36
CA ALA A 345 -1.39 -30.73 19.61
C ALA A 345 -0.36 -31.31 18.61
N PRO A 346 0.48 -32.29 19.02
CA PRO A 346 1.50 -32.86 18.14
C PRO A 346 0.99 -33.50 16.85
N PHE A 347 -0.26 -33.95 16.80
CA PHE A 347 -0.82 -34.51 15.55
C PHE A 347 -1.12 -33.44 14.47
N MET A 348 -0.93 -32.16 14.78
CA MET A 348 -1.14 -31.01 13.89
C MET A 348 0.19 -30.41 13.40
N ASP A 349 1.17 -31.24 13.08
CA ASP A 349 2.53 -30.79 12.74
C ASP A 349 2.57 -29.85 11.52
N HIS A 350 1.68 -30.05 10.55
CA HIS A 350 1.59 -29.17 9.39
C HIS A 350 1.11 -27.76 9.78
N GLU A 351 0.07 -27.67 10.60
CA GLU A 351 -0.46 -26.40 11.11
C GLU A 351 0.54 -25.69 12.03
N ARG A 352 1.31 -26.44 12.82
CA ARG A 352 2.40 -25.90 13.65
C ARG A 352 3.51 -25.29 12.79
N ALA A 353 3.93 -26.01 11.75
CA ALA A 353 4.94 -25.53 10.82
C ALA A 353 4.47 -24.29 10.06
N ALA A 354 3.19 -24.22 9.66
CA ALA A 354 2.61 -23.05 9.05
C ALA A 354 2.54 -21.86 10.03
N ALA A 355 2.05 -22.09 11.26
CA ALA A 355 1.91 -21.06 12.29
C ALA A 355 3.26 -20.46 12.73
N ALA A 356 4.33 -21.27 12.80
CA ALA A 356 5.68 -20.78 13.11
C ALA A 356 6.27 -19.87 12.02
N LYS A 357 5.76 -19.94 10.79
CA LYS A 357 6.17 -19.07 9.67
C LYS A 357 5.30 -17.82 9.52
N ASP A 358 4.16 -17.78 10.21
CA ASP A 358 3.23 -16.66 10.20
C ASP A 358 3.80 -15.44 10.96
N PHE A 359 3.11 -14.31 10.92
CA PHE A 359 3.42 -13.21 11.81
C PHE A 359 3.00 -13.53 13.25
N LEU A 360 3.67 -12.95 14.23
CA LEU A 360 3.26 -13.02 15.62
C LEU A 360 2.57 -11.73 16.04
N SER A 361 1.54 -11.84 16.86
CA SER A 361 0.89 -10.66 17.46
C SER A 361 0.76 -10.78 18.98
N PHE A 362 0.80 -9.64 19.64
CA PHE A 362 0.73 -9.53 21.10
C PHE A 362 0.28 -8.11 21.46
N LYS A 363 -0.13 -7.91 22.72
CA LYS A 363 -0.49 -6.58 23.23
C LYS A 363 0.78 -5.88 23.71
N HIS A 364 0.95 -4.59 23.39
CA HIS A 364 2.08 -3.85 23.98
C HIS A 364 1.92 -3.76 25.51
N GLY A 365 3.06 -3.63 26.17
CA GLY A 365 3.20 -3.48 27.61
C GLY A 365 4.12 -2.30 27.93
N ASP A 366 4.60 -2.27 29.16
CA ASP A 366 5.42 -1.19 29.69
C ASP A 366 6.87 -1.65 29.99
N GLY A 367 7.81 -0.71 30.01
CA GLY A 367 9.19 -0.98 30.37
C GLY A 367 9.90 -1.86 29.33
N ARG A 368 10.55 -2.95 29.76
CA ARG A 368 11.27 -3.87 28.87
C ARG A 368 10.43 -5.08 28.41
N ILE A 369 9.19 -5.22 28.90
CA ILE A 369 8.28 -6.33 28.54
C ILE A 369 7.23 -5.83 27.56
N ASN A 370 7.16 -6.44 26.37
CA ASN A 370 6.22 -6.08 25.30
C ASN A 370 6.27 -4.58 24.91
N ALA A 371 7.43 -3.94 25.02
CA ALA A 371 7.58 -2.52 24.72
C ALA A 371 7.21 -2.20 23.26
N PRO A 372 6.54 -1.06 23.00
CA PRO A 372 6.40 -0.52 21.65
C PRO A 372 7.74 -0.49 20.92
N PHE A 373 7.76 -0.90 19.65
CA PHE A 373 9.01 -0.99 18.89
C PHE A 373 9.67 0.38 18.64
N GLU A 374 8.89 1.45 18.71
CA GLU A 374 9.40 2.83 18.68
C GLU A 374 10.12 3.25 19.96
N GLU A 375 9.92 2.53 21.07
CA GLU A 375 10.52 2.80 22.37
C GLU A 375 11.74 1.90 22.69
N VAL A 376 12.10 0.99 21.77
CA VAL A 376 13.25 0.09 21.93
C VAL A 376 14.56 0.86 21.80
N ARG A 377 15.32 0.90 22.91
CA ARG A 377 16.60 1.60 23.00
C ARG A 377 17.77 0.78 22.50
N ASP A 378 18.81 1.47 22.04
CA ASP A 378 20.05 0.84 21.60
C ASP A 378 20.78 0.14 22.75
N GLY A 379 21.26 -1.07 22.48
CA GLY A 379 22.06 -1.86 23.40
C GLY A 379 21.27 -2.55 24.53
N GLU A 380 20.00 -2.21 24.75
CA GLU A 380 19.14 -2.87 25.74
C GLU A 380 18.44 -4.10 25.15
N VAL A 381 18.31 -5.17 25.95
CA VAL A 381 17.54 -6.37 25.57
C VAL A 381 16.12 -6.23 26.12
N TYR A 382 15.15 -6.35 25.22
CA TYR A 382 13.71 -6.37 25.50
C TYR A 382 13.17 -7.78 25.37
N CYS A 383 12.11 -8.09 26.11
CA CYS A 383 11.47 -9.40 26.09
C CYS A 383 9.99 -9.26 25.71
N TYR A 384 9.52 -10.18 24.86
CA TYR A 384 8.19 -10.20 24.32
C TYR A 384 7.51 -11.54 24.65
N GLU A 385 6.34 -11.49 25.27
CA GLU A 385 5.62 -12.66 25.79
C GLU A 385 4.14 -12.67 25.39
N ARG A 386 3.46 -13.79 25.65
CA ARG A 386 2.04 -14.02 25.32
C ARG A 386 1.75 -13.84 23.82
N LEU A 387 2.74 -14.26 23.03
CA LEU A 387 2.73 -14.21 21.59
C LEU A 387 1.69 -15.18 21.04
N ARG A 388 1.04 -14.80 19.95
CA ARG A 388 0.16 -15.67 19.15
C ARG A 388 0.61 -15.67 17.71
N ALA A 389 0.58 -16.82 17.06
CA ALA A 389 0.64 -16.87 15.61
C ALA A 389 -0.63 -16.19 15.07
N ASN A 390 -0.46 -15.22 14.18
CA ASN A 390 -1.46 -14.25 13.74
C ASN A 390 -2.30 -13.63 14.88
N PHE A 391 -3.46 -13.07 14.56
CA PHE A 391 -4.29 -12.35 15.53
C PHE A 391 -5.15 -13.25 16.43
N VAL A 392 -5.54 -14.42 15.92
CA VAL A 392 -6.49 -15.35 16.56
C VAL A 392 -5.97 -16.79 16.63
N GLY A 393 -4.74 -17.03 16.16
CA GLY A 393 -4.13 -18.35 16.10
C GLY A 393 -3.59 -18.83 17.45
N PRO A 394 -2.87 -19.97 17.42
CA PRO A 394 -2.34 -20.60 18.61
C PRO A 394 -1.34 -19.70 19.32
N SER A 395 -1.26 -19.85 20.64
CA SER A 395 -0.21 -19.23 21.43
C SER A 395 1.17 -19.80 21.07
N ILE A 396 2.21 -19.01 21.29
CA ILE A 396 3.58 -19.49 21.29
C ILE A 396 3.97 -19.76 22.74
N ASN A 397 4.43 -20.98 23.02
CA ASN A 397 4.94 -21.46 24.31
C ASN A 397 6.39 -20.99 24.48
N GLY A 398 6.60 -19.69 24.49
CA GLY A 398 7.94 -19.10 24.54
C GLY A 398 7.89 -17.58 24.64
N VAL A 399 9.07 -16.98 24.74
CA VAL A 399 9.27 -15.54 24.65
C VAL A 399 10.20 -15.18 23.49
N ILE A 400 10.16 -13.93 23.04
CA ILE A 400 11.12 -13.39 22.06
C ILE A 400 11.98 -12.34 22.74
N LEU A 401 13.30 -12.49 22.62
CA LEU A 401 14.26 -11.46 22.96
C LEU A 401 14.56 -10.60 21.73
N LEU A 402 14.67 -9.30 21.95
CA LEU A 402 14.95 -8.29 20.93
C LEU A 402 16.03 -7.33 21.43
N GLN A 403 17.00 -7.00 20.60
CA GLN A 403 17.95 -5.92 20.86
C GLN A 403 18.25 -5.17 19.58
N ARG A 404 18.16 -3.84 19.64
CA ARG A 404 18.61 -2.94 18.56
C ARG A 404 20.01 -2.44 18.87
N GLN A 405 20.83 -2.28 17.83
CA GLN A 405 22.14 -1.66 17.93
C GLN A 405 22.34 -0.70 16.74
N SER A 406 22.44 0.59 17.03
CA SER A 406 22.89 1.57 16.04
C SER A 406 24.32 1.28 15.59
N GLY A 407 24.56 1.30 14.28
CA GLY A 407 25.92 1.19 13.73
C GLY A 407 26.60 2.55 13.72
N GLU A 408 27.70 2.73 14.47
CA GLU A 408 28.48 3.99 14.45
C GLU A 408 29.11 4.28 13.07
N ALA A 409 29.38 3.23 12.28
CA ALA A 409 29.97 3.31 10.93
C ALA A 409 29.36 2.29 9.94
N GLY A 410 28.19 1.72 10.26
CA GLY A 410 27.58 0.62 9.51
C GLY A 410 26.05 0.61 9.61
N PRO A 411 25.38 -0.37 8.98
CA PRO A 411 23.93 -0.52 9.09
C PRO A 411 23.53 -0.75 10.56
N ALA A 412 22.32 -0.33 10.93
CA ALA A 412 21.78 -0.68 12.23
C ALA A 412 21.51 -2.19 12.27
N LEU A 413 21.70 -2.80 13.43
CA LEU A 413 21.49 -4.23 13.66
C LEU A 413 20.29 -4.46 14.57
N LEU A 414 19.58 -5.55 14.30
CA LEU A 414 18.51 -6.04 15.14
C LEU A 414 18.73 -7.52 15.42
N LYS A 415 18.92 -7.87 16.69
CA LYS A 415 19.03 -9.26 17.15
C LYS A 415 17.67 -9.73 17.64
N ILE A 416 17.22 -10.88 17.15
CA ILE A 416 15.98 -11.52 17.59
C ILE A 416 16.27 -12.98 17.95
N GLU A 417 15.73 -13.47 19.06
CA GLU A 417 15.78 -14.88 19.44
C GLU A 417 14.47 -15.30 20.07
N ALA A 418 13.92 -16.44 19.66
CA ALA A 418 12.79 -17.09 20.33
C ALA A 418 13.32 -18.11 21.35
N ARG A 419 12.81 -18.06 22.57
CA ARG A 419 13.23 -18.86 23.72
C ARG A 419 12.09 -19.78 24.15
N GLY A 420 12.30 -21.09 24.05
CA GLY A 420 11.35 -22.13 24.48
C GLY A 420 11.54 -22.60 25.92
N ASP A 421 12.61 -22.17 26.57
CA ASP A 421 12.98 -22.51 27.95
C ASP A 421 12.32 -21.59 29.00
N ALA A 422 11.60 -20.55 28.56
CA ALA A 422 10.81 -19.64 29.39
C ALA A 422 9.43 -19.40 28.77
N GLN A 423 8.38 -19.35 29.60
CA GLN A 423 7.01 -19.09 29.13
C GLN A 423 6.60 -17.62 29.31
N SER A 424 7.31 -16.91 30.20
CA SER A 424 7.14 -15.49 30.46
C SER A 424 8.49 -14.82 30.66
N CYS A 425 8.54 -13.50 30.47
CA CYS A 425 9.78 -12.74 30.56
C CYS A 425 10.39 -12.75 31.98
N ILE A 426 9.55 -12.97 32.99
CA ILE A 426 9.98 -13.07 34.40
C ILE A 426 10.62 -14.41 34.73
N ASP A 427 10.47 -15.42 33.88
CA ASP A 427 11.11 -16.73 34.05
C ASP A 427 12.58 -16.73 33.60
N LEU A 428 12.99 -15.69 32.85
CA LEU A 428 14.37 -15.50 32.43
C LEU A 428 15.20 -14.86 33.54
N GLU A 429 16.43 -15.35 33.73
CA GLU A 429 17.39 -14.73 34.64
C GLU A 429 17.82 -13.35 34.13
N GLU A 430 17.90 -12.37 35.03
CA GLU A 430 18.39 -11.03 34.74
C GLU A 430 19.92 -10.94 34.95
N PRO A 431 20.66 -10.23 34.07
CA PRO A 431 20.17 -9.53 32.89
C PRO A 431 19.79 -10.51 31.77
N TRP A 432 18.67 -10.26 31.08
CA TRP A 432 18.28 -11.09 29.93
C TRP A 432 19.40 -11.12 28.89
N ALA A 433 19.71 -12.31 28.42
CA ALA A 433 20.77 -12.56 27.46
C ALA A 433 20.34 -13.55 26.38
N PHE A 434 20.85 -13.35 25.17
CA PHE A 434 20.76 -14.29 24.06
C PHE A 434 21.55 -15.57 24.37
N THR A 435 21.13 -16.71 23.84
CA THR A 435 21.81 -18.01 24.05
C THR A 435 22.86 -18.32 23.00
N GLY A 436 23.03 -17.43 22.00
CA GLY A 436 23.81 -17.68 20.79
C GLY A 436 22.98 -18.22 19.62
N ASN A 437 21.67 -18.39 19.81
CA ASN A 437 20.72 -18.77 18.76
C ASN A 437 20.01 -17.57 18.13
N GLU A 438 20.45 -16.34 18.43
CA GLU A 438 19.84 -15.16 17.84
C GLU A 438 20.08 -15.08 16.33
N THR A 439 19.11 -14.49 15.63
CA THR A 439 19.26 -14.06 14.25
C THR A 439 19.51 -12.56 14.22
N THR A 440 20.52 -12.13 13.45
CA THR A 440 20.81 -10.72 13.23
C THR A 440 20.21 -10.27 11.91
N PHE A 441 19.44 -9.18 11.97
CA PHE A 441 18.91 -8.46 10.82
C PHE A 441 19.56 -7.08 10.71
N TYR A 442 19.47 -6.48 9.53
CA TYR A 442 20.16 -5.27 9.14
C TYR A 442 19.15 -4.23 8.64
N ARG A 443 19.38 -2.95 8.95
CA ARG A 443 18.63 -1.83 8.39
C ARG A 443 19.54 -0.83 7.72
#